data_AF-A0A4R2L0Z5-F1
#
_entry.id   AF-A0A4R2L0Z5-F1
#
_cell.length_a   1.000
_cell.length_b   1.000
_cell.length_c   1.000
_cell.angle_alpha   90.00
_cell.angle_beta   90.00
_cell.angle_gamma   90.00
#
_symmetry.space_group_name_H-M   'P 1'
#
loop_
_entity.id
_entity.type
_entity.pdbx_description
1 polymer ?
#
loop_
_entity_poly.entity_id
_entity_poly.type
_entity_poly.pdbx_seq_one_letter_code
_entity_poly.pdbx_strand_id
1 'polypeptide(L)'
;MIKLVGVLIILIGFKKKYNTIAVVLVAGILGLTAGYCGTLMTPMAANFNILPAAILDMKNKNKVLLSQFPVAFSLLLTHIFLMYFWAF
;
A
#
# COMPACT_ATOMS: atom_id res chain seq x y z
N MET A 1 9.55 1.44 -20.77
CA MET A 1 9.04 2.68 -21.40
C MET A 1 7.56 2.62 -21.80
N ILE A 2 7.04 1.50 -22.33
CA ILE A 2 5.63 1.43 -22.81
C ILE A 2 4.56 1.59 -21.71
N LYS A 3 4.81 1.10 -20.49
CA LYS A 3 3.87 1.25 -19.36
C LYS A 3 3.75 2.69 -18.85
N LEU A 4 4.77 3.52 -19.05
CA LEU A 4 4.79 4.92 -18.58
C LEU A 4 3.96 5.84 -19.49
N VAL A 5 3.97 5.58 -20.80
CA VAL A 5 3.16 6.31 -21.79
C VAL A 5 1.67 6.01 -21.62
N GLY A 6 1.31 4.75 -21.32
CA GLY A 6 -0.06 4.38 -20.99
C GLY A 6 -0.58 5.08 -19.73
N VAL A 7 0.24 5.15 -18.68
CA VAL A 7 -0.10 5.89 -17.45
C VAL A 7 -0.28 7.39 -17.73
N LEU A 8 0.57 7.97 -18.59
CA LEU A 8 0.48 9.38 -18.95
C LEU A 8 -0.79 9.72 -19.76
N ILE A 9 -1.18 8.84 -20.69
CA ILE A 9 -2.41 9.02 -21.51
C ILE A 9 -3.67 8.91 -20.63
N ILE A 10 -3.69 8.01 -19.65
CA ILE A 10 -4.85 7.87 -18.76
C ILE A 10 -4.92 9.02 -17.75
N LEU A 11 -3.77 9.51 -17.24
CA LEU A 11 -3.72 10.72 -16.40
C LEU A 11 -4.24 11.96 -17.13
N ILE A 12 -3.93 12.12 -18.41
CA ILE A 12 -4.46 13.21 -19.25
C ILE A 12 -5.97 13.03 -19.48
N GLY A 13 -6.45 11.79 -19.63
CA GLY A 13 -7.89 11.46 -19.72
C GLY A 13 -8.67 11.76 -18.44
N PHE A 14 -8.11 11.46 -17.26
CA PHE A 14 -8.71 11.75 -15.95
C PHE A 14 -8.80 13.25 -15.65
N LYS A 15 -7.80 14.03 -16.11
CA LYS A 15 -7.78 15.51 -16.01
C LYS A 15 -9.05 16.16 -16.60
N LYS A 16 -9.71 15.47 -17.53
CA LYS A 16 -10.91 15.97 -18.23
C LYS A 16 -12.22 15.65 -17.51
N LYS A 17 -12.24 14.69 -16.58
CA LYS A 17 -13.47 14.21 -15.91
C LYS A 17 -13.54 14.56 -14.42
N TYR A 18 -12.41 14.73 -13.75
CA TYR A 18 -12.32 15.06 -12.32
C TYR A 18 -11.31 16.19 -12.09
N ASN A 19 -11.48 16.98 -11.01
CA ASN A 19 -10.52 18.03 -10.65
C ASN A 19 -9.13 17.41 -10.47
N THR A 20 -8.17 17.81 -11.32
CA THR A 20 -6.78 17.31 -11.34
C THR A 20 -6.16 17.22 -9.95
N ILE A 21 -6.45 18.19 -9.08
CA ILE A 21 -5.89 18.27 -7.73
C ILE A 21 -6.45 17.14 -6.84
N ALA A 22 -7.75 16.85 -6.95
CA ALA A 22 -8.39 15.80 -6.17
C ALA A 22 -7.92 14.40 -6.58
N VAL A 23 -7.78 14.14 -7.88
CA VAL A 23 -7.29 12.84 -8.39
C VAL A 23 -5.86 12.59 -7.92
N VAL A 24 -4.98 13.60 -8.00
CA VAL A 24 -3.58 13.48 -7.55
C VAL A 24 -3.49 13.26 -6.04
N LEU A 25 -4.31 13.94 -5.24
CA LEU A 25 -4.37 13.73 -3.79
C LEU A 25 -4.82 12.32 -3.43
N VAL A 26 -5.92 11.84 -4.02
CA VAL A 26 -6.45 10.50 -3.72
C VAL A 26 -5.49 9.41 -4.18
N ALA A 27 -4.95 9.49 -5.40
CA ALA A 27 -3.97 8.53 -5.90
C ALA A 27 -2.67 8.56 -5.07
N GLY A 28 -2.22 9.74 -4.63
CA GLY A 28 -1.04 9.91 -3.79
C GLY A 28 -1.21 9.26 -2.41
N ILE A 29 -2.32 9.52 -1.73
CA ILE A 29 -2.62 8.93 -0.41
C ILE A 29 -2.77 7.41 -0.53
N LEU A 30 -3.51 6.93 -1.53
CA LEU A 30 -3.67 5.49 -1.79
C LEU A 30 -2.33 4.81 -2.14
N GLY A 31 -1.43 5.50 -2.85
CA GLY A 31 -0.10 5.01 -3.16
C GLY A 31 0.79 4.90 -1.92
N LEU A 32 0.74 5.90 -1.03
CA LEU A 32 1.48 5.89 0.23
C LEU A 32 0.99 4.77 1.16
N THR A 33 -0.34 4.58 1.30
CA THR A 33 -0.91 3.52 2.13
C THR A 33 -0.64 2.13 1.54
N ALA A 34 -0.71 1.95 0.22
CA ALA A 34 -0.32 0.70 -0.43
C ALA A 34 1.18 0.38 -0.23
N GLY A 35 2.05 1.39 -0.33
CA GLY A 35 3.47 1.25 -0.03
C GLY A 35 3.75 0.83 1.41
N TYR A 36 3.01 1.41 2.37
CA TYR A 36 3.09 1.03 3.78
C TYR A 36 2.64 -0.42 4.04
N CYS A 37 1.62 -0.92 3.33
CA CYS A 37 1.23 -2.32 3.42
C CYS A 37 2.36 -3.25 2.94
N GLY A 38 3.08 -2.86 1.90
CA GLY A 38 4.22 -3.62 1.38
C GLY A 38 5.38 -3.72 2.37
N THR A 39 5.70 -2.62 3.08
CA THR A 39 6.79 -2.62 4.08
C THR A 39 6.46 -3.49 5.29
N LEU A 40 5.19 -3.60 5.68
CA LEU A 40 4.72 -4.47 6.77
C LEU A 40 4.99 -5.96 6.53
N MET A 41 5.13 -6.39 5.28
CA MET A 41 5.39 -7.79 4.91
C MET A 41 6.89 -8.12 4.82
N THR A 42 7.78 -7.14 5.04
CA THR A 42 9.25 -7.29 4.90
C THR A 42 9.94 -7.62 6.22
N PRO A 43 11.16 -8.19 6.19
CA PRO A 43 11.95 -8.44 7.41
C PRO A 43 12.27 -7.17 8.21
N MET A 44 12.17 -5.98 7.62
CA MET A 44 12.35 -4.71 8.33
C MET A 44 11.24 -4.51 9.38
N ALA A 45 9.99 -4.91 9.09
CA ALA A 45 8.89 -4.87 10.06
C ALA A 45 9.09 -5.85 11.23
N ALA A 46 9.73 -6.99 10.98
CA ALA A 46 10.06 -7.95 12.03
C ALA A 46 11.06 -7.37 13.05
N ASN A 47 12.06 -6.62 12.58
CA ASN A 47 13.05 -5.99 13.47
C ASN A 47 12.44 -4.88 14.34
N PHE A 48 11.51 -4.08 13.79
CA PHE A 48 10.79 -3.07 14.58
C PHE A 48 9.83 -3.69 15.60
N ASN A 49 9.16 -4.80 15.26
CA ASN A 49 8.22 -5.48 16.15
C ASN A 49 8.89 -6.37 17.22
N ILE A 50 10.20 -6.65 17.11
CA ILE A 50 10.96 -7.45 18.08
C ILE A 50 11.06 -6.76 19.45
N LEU A 51 11.22 -5.43 19.48
CA LEU A 51 11.31 -4.63 20.71
C LEU A 51 10.05 -4.74 21.58
N PRO A 52 8.84 -4.40 21.08
CA PRO A 52 7.61 -4.55 21.87
C PRO A 52 7.28 -6.02 22.15
N ALA A 53 7.60 -6.95 21.24
CA ALA A 53 7.39 -8.38 21.48
C ALA A 53 8.29 -8.94 22.60
N ALA A 54 9.48 -8.37 22.80
CA ALA A 54 10.38 -8.74 23.90
C ALA A 54 9.88 -8.18 25.24
N ILE A 55 9.33 -6.97 25.26
CA ILE A 55 8.75 -6.36 26.48
C ILE A 55 7.48 -7.12 26.91
N LEU A 56 6.69 -7.62 25.95
CA LEU A 56 5.48 -8.42 26.18
C LEU A 56 5.76 -9.92 26.43
N ASP A 57 7.04 -10.28 26.60
CA ASP A 57 7.54 -11.64 26.80
C ASP A 57 6.89 -12.70 25.88
N MET A 58 6.72 -12.32 24.61
CA MET A 58 6.05 -13.15 23.62
C MET A 58 6.91 -14.37 23.28
N LYS A 59 6.35 -15.58 23.51
CA LYS A 59 7.00 -16.87 23.21
C LYS A 59 7.57 -16.96 21.79
N ASN A 60 7.00 -16.22 20.84
CA ASN A 60 7.50 -16.19 19.47
C ASN A 60 7.37 -14.76 18.90
N LYS A 61 8.51 -14.06 18.82
CA LYS A 61 8.61 -12.64 18.44
C LYS A 61 8.19 -12.39 16.99
N ASN A 62 8.34 -13.39 16.11
CA ASN A 62 7.98 -13.31 14.69
C ASN A 62 6.47 -13.55 14.43
N LYS A 63 5.70 -13.96 15.45
CA LYS A 63 4.25 -14.15 15.28
C LYS A 63 3.53 -12.87 14.89
N VAL A 64 4.03 -11.70 15.31
CA VAL A 64 3.43 -10.41 14.97
C VAL A 64 3.44 -10.19 13.46
N LEU A 65 4.57 -10.45 12.79
CA LEU A 65 4.69 -10.37 11.33
C LEU A 65 3.73 -11.35 10.62
N LEU A 66 3.67 -12.60 11.11
CA LEU A 66 2.82 -13.64 10.53
C LEU A 66 1.33 -13.29 10.65
N SER A 67 0.92 -12.68 11.76
CA SER A 67 -0.45 -12.20 11.95
C SER A 67 -0.76 -10.95 11.12
N GLN A 68 0.23 -10.12 10.82
CA GLN A 68 0.06 -8.93 9.97
C GLN A 68 0.03 -9.26 8.48
N PHE A 69 0.69 -10.33 8.05
CA PHE A 69 0.75 -10.76 6.65
C PHE A 69 -0.63 -10.86 5.96
N PRO A 70 -1.65 -11.56 6.51
CA PRO A 70 -2.96 -11.66 5.85
C PRO A 70 -3.71 -10.32 5.78
N VAL A 71 -3.52 -9.44 6.77
CA VAL A 71 -4.15 -8.12 6.81
C VAL A 71 -3.49 -7.18 5.80
N ALA A 72 -2.16 -7.14 5.76
CA ALA A 72 -1.40 -6.35 4.81
C ALA A 72 -1.67 -6.78 3.36
N PHE A 73 -1.77 -8.09 3.13
CA PHE A 73 -2.08 -8.63 1.80
C PHE A 73 -3.50 -8.28 1.34
N SER A 74 -4.51 -8.43 2.20
CA SER A 74 -5.89 -8.08 1.85
C SER A 74 -6.07 -6.58 1.59
N LEU A 75 -5.41 -5.72 2.39
CA LEU A 75 -5.39 -4.28 2.14
C LEU A 75 -4.71 -3.94 0.82
N LEU A 76 -3.57 -4.57 0.51
CA LEU A 76 -2.81 -4.30 -0.71
C LEU A 76 -3.62 -4.69 -1.96
N LEU A 77 -4.28 -5.86 -1.94
CA LEU A 77 -5.22 -6.24 -3.00
C LEU A 77 -6.35 -5.23 -3.16
N THR A 78 -6.94 -4.79 -2.04
CA THR A 78 -8.02 -3.80 -2.06
C THR A 78 -7.54 -2.49 -2.70
N HIS A 79 -6.34 -2.00 -2.38
CA HIS A 79 -5.78 -0.79 -2.99
C HIS A 79 -5.54 -0.96 -4.50
N ILE A 80 -5.06 -2.13 -4.94
CA ILE A 80 -4.87 -2.44 -6.36
C ILE A 80 -6.21 -2.40 -7.11
N PHE A 81 -7.24 -3.06 -6.57
CA PHE A 81 -8.57 -3.03 -7.17
C PHE A 81 -9.17 -1.61 -7.18
N LEU A 82 -9.03 -0.87 -6.08
CA LEU A 82 -9.57 0.48 -5.95
C LEU A 82 -8.92 1.44 -6.95
N MET A 83 -7.60 1.37 -7.12
CA MET A 83 -6.91 2.15 -8.15
C MET A 83 -7.32 1.70 -9.56
N TYR A 84 -7.44 0.40 -9.81
CA TYR A 84 -7.80 -0.12 -11.13
C TYR A 84 -9.22 0.26 -11.58
N PHE A 85 -10.19 0.33 -10.65
CA PHE A 85 -11.59 0.65 -10.97
C PHE A 85 -11.96 2.12 -10.78
N TRP A 86 -11.30 2.85 -9.89
CA TRP A 86 -11.74 4.20 -9.47
C TRP A 86 -10.77 5.32 -9.84
N ALA A 87 -9.47 5.01 -9.94
CA ALA A 87 -8.44 5.97 -10.34
C ALA A 87 -8.06 5.87 -11.83
N PHE A 88 -8.51 4.83 -12.54
CA PHE A 88 -8.25 4.53 -13.96
C PHE A 88 -9.55 4.21 -14.71
#